data_AF-A0A954IUT9-F1
#
_entry.id   AF-A0A954IUT9-F1
#
_cell.length_a   1.000
_cell.length_b   1.000
_cell.length_c   1.000
_cell.angle_alpha   90.00
_cell.angle_beta   90.00
_cell.angle_gamma   90.00
#
_symmetry.space_group_name_H-M   'P 1'
#
loop_
_entity.id
_entity.type
_entity.pdbx_description
1 polymer ?
#
loop_
_entity_poly.entity_id
_entity_poly.type
_entity_poly.pdbx_seq_one_letter_code
_entity_poly.pdbx_strand_id
1 'polypeptide(L)'
;MAATPATSATPVAISKVLHVVHGYYPESGGGTEAYVRSLLDAQTRLSMQPYLLHGSFEPRPSPVLETRDDLAVEAWRLHRSDTYSDYWDKAHYDPAGALFEQILEDVQPDIVHVHQWIRMTDDLVVRALRQGIRSLVSLHDLYSSCPACFRLRPDDSHCERVVSFESCGDCVPLRGHESREEVRCGIDLYRDNARRELMSAGRVLAATEATRTLVTSGLGLDRELVHLEPLGYARRFEGTRREHAHGGALRLAYWGNVTARKGVDVLLDAMRVLEARQPLRGRLELTIFGKVDLEDLRRDLEQRARDLPVTFAGRYEWEELAAHGIDLATFPSTCFETYGFVLDEAFELGIPALVTDVGAFAERIHAAGFLVPPHDAVALADALERILQDPTLLERARASMPELSPTPLEHARRLRSHYEAARSAPQSSPPSLDAQRNALAELRDRGDRDRAPLQRGFTD
;
A
#
# COMPACT_ATOMS: atom_id res chain seq x y z
N MET A 1 -27.05 2.16 53.29
CA MET A 1 -26.33 1.27 52.35
C MET A 1 -25.26 2.11 51.67
N ALA A 2 -24.00 1.92 52.05
CA ALA A 2 -22.88 2.66 51.50
C ALA A 2 -22.63 2.21 50.06
N ALA A 3 -22.63 3.16 49.12
CA ALA A 3 -22.25 2.92 47.75
C ALA A 3 -20.74 2.65 47.69
N THR A 4 -20.37 1.47 47.22
CA THR A 4 -18.99 1.10 46.92
C THR A 4 -18.47 2.01 45.80
N PRO A 5 -17.32 2.69 45.95
CA PRO A 5 -16.76 3.45 44.84
C PRO A 5 -16.30 2.45 43.77
N ALA A 6 -16.77 2.64 42.55
CA ALA A 6 -16.20 1.98 41.38
C ALA A 6 -14.71 2.34 41.32
N THR A 7 -13.85 1.36 41.54
CA THR A 7 -12.41 1.47 41.28
C THR A 7 -12.24 1.82 39.81
N SER A 8 -11.91 3.08 39.51
CA SER A 8 -11.42 3.47 38.19
C SER A 8 -10.05 2.83 38.03
N ALA A 9 -10.03 1.62 37.46
CA ALA A 9 -8.80 1.00 36.99
C ALA A 9 -8.12 2.02 36.07
N THR A 10 -6.93 2.47 36.46
CA THR A 10 -6.09 3.27 35.59
C THR A 10 -5.94 2.49 34.28
N PRO A 11 -6.20 3.08 33.10
CA PRO A 11 -6.10 2.34 31.86
C PRO A 11 -4.70 1.71 31.78
N VAL A 12 -4.64 0.38 31.71
CA VAL A 12 -3.37 -0.34 31.57
C VAL A 12 -2.69 0.20 30.32
N ALA A 13 -1.49 0.74 30.40
CA ALA A 13 -0.80 1.26 29.22
C ALA A 13 -0.69 0.15 28.16
N ILE A 14 -0.90 0.47 26.89
CA ILE A 14 -0.77 -0.51 25.80
C ILE A 14 0.67 -1.02 25.79
N SER A 15 0.84 -2.32 26.04
CA SER A 15 2.14 -2.98 26.13
C SER A 15 2.34 -3.98 25.01
N LYS A 16 1.37 -4.87 24.75
CA LYS A 16 1.44 -5.91 23.71
C LYS A 16 0.65 -5.53 22.47
N VAL A 17 1.30 -5.52 21.30
CA VAL A 17 0.66 -5.19 20.02
C VAL A 17 0.88 -6.30 19.02
N LEU A 18 -0.20 -6.92 18.52
CA LEU A 18 -0.10 -7.90 17.44
C LEU A 18 -0.30 -7.22 16.09
N HIS A 19 0.75 -7.17 15.27
CA HIS A 19 0.70 -6.65 13.91
C HIS A 19 0.30 -7.74 12.92
N VAL A 20 -0.61 -7.43 12.00
CA VAL A 20 -1.06 -8.36 10.94
C VAL A 20 -0.83 -7.75 9.56
N VAL A 21 -0.11 -8.43 8.68
CA VAL A 21 0.22 -7.96 7.32
C VAL A 21 0.18 -9.07 6.28
N HIS A 22 -0.20 -8.77 5.04
CA HIS A 22 -0.39 -9.78 3.98
C HIS A 22 0.85 -10.60 3.63
N GLY A 23 2.04 -10.04 3.78
CA GLY A 23 3.31 -10.69 3.52
C GLY A 23 4.44 -9.96 4.23
N TYR A 24 5.60 -10.60 4.28
CA TYR A 24 6.78 -10.03 4.94
C TYR A 24 8.08 -10.58 4.36
N TYR A 25 9.20 -10.00 4.77
CA TYR A 25 10.52 -10.42 4.33
C TYR A 25 10.82 -11.89 4.71
N PRO A 26 11.59 -12.62 3.88
CA PRO A 26 12.17 -12.20 2.60
C PRO A 26 11.22 -12.34 1.40
N GLU A 27 10.01 -12.88 1.57
CA GLU A 27 9.11 -13.19 0.44
C GLU A 27 8.49 -11.94 -0.20
N SER A 28 8.22 -10.87 0.58
CA SER A 28 7.81 -9.57 0.07
C SER A 28 8.57 -8.43 0.73
N GLY A 29 8.84 -7.41 -0.08
CA GLY A 29 9.44 -6.15 0.35
C GLY A 29 8.86 -4.98 -0.43
N GLY A 30 7.95 -4.24 0.21
CA GLY A 30 7.40 -2.98 -0.29
C GLY A 30 7.30 -1.92 0.81
N GLY A 31 6.55 -0.86 0.52
CA GLY A 31 6.33 0.26 1.45
C GLY A 31 5.66 -0.20 2.76
N THR A 32 4.65 -1.07 2.67
CA THR A 32 3.93 -1.59 3.83
C THR A 32 4.84 -2.41 4.75
N GLU A 33 5.61 -3.36 4.20
CA GLU A 33 6.53 -4.20 4.98
C GLU A 33 7.68 -3.38 5.58
N ALA A 34 8.20 -2.40 4.83
CA ALA A 34 9.21 -1.47 5.33
C ALA A 34 8.67 -0.62 6.49
N TYR A 35 7.44 -0.10 6.37
CA TYR A 35 6.74 0.62 7.43
C TYR A 35 6.57 -0.26 8.67
N VAL A 36 6.01 -1.47 8.53
CA VAL A 36 5.81 -2.42 9.63
C VAL A 36 7.14 -2.73 10.31
N ARG A 37 8.20 -3.06 9.57
CA ARG A 37 9.54 -3.30 10.12
C ARG A 37 10.03 -2.13 10.99
N SER A 38 9.93 -0.91 10.48
CA SER A 38 10.38 0.28 11.21
C SER A 38 9.53 0.55 12.46
N LEU A 39 8.24 0.22 12.41
CA LEU A 39 7.32 0.38 13.54
C LEU A 39 7.59 -0.64 14.63
N LEU A 40 7.85 -1.90 14.29
CA LEU A 40 8.22 -2.95 15.26
C LEU A 40 9.49 -2.56 16.05
N ASP A 41 10.52 -2.05 15.35
CA ASP A 41 11.74 -1.53 15.98
C ASP A 41 11.43 -0.35 16.91
N ALA A 42 10.70 0.64 16.42
CA ALA A 42 10.33 1.83 17.18
C ALA A 42 9.53 1.50 18.44
N GLN A 43 8.58 0.57 18.36
CA GLN A 43 7.79 0.11 19.50
C GLN A 43 8.65 -0.63 20.53
N THR A 44 9.57 -1.49 20.09
CA THR A 44 10.54 -2.16 20.97
C THR A 44 11.36 -1.14 21.75
N ARG A 45 11.81 -0.07 21.09
CA ARG A 45 12.54 1.05 21.73
C ARG A 45 11.68 1.89 22.69
N LEU A 46 10.36 1.81 22.60
CA LEU A 46 9.41 2.42 23.53
C LEU A 46 8.99 1.46 24.65
N SER A 47 9.68 0.33 24.81
CA SER A 47 9.37 -0.72 25.79
C SER A 47 7.97 -1.31 25.62
N MET A 48 7.45 -1.29 24.39
CA MET A 48 6.30 -2.09 23.98
C MET A 48 6.80 -3.46 23.51
N GLN A 49 5.90 -4.45 23.51
CA GLN A 49 6.14 -5.81 23.04
C GLN A 49 5.35 -6.04 21.74
N PRO A 50 5.97 -5.76 20.57
CA PRO A 50 5.35 -6.06 19.30
C PRO A 50 5.45 -7.55 18.95
N TYR A 51 4.40 -8.05 18.32
CA TYR A 51 4.30 -9.38 17.72
C TYR A 51 3.94 -9.23 16.24
N LEU A 52 4.28 -10.22 15.41
CA LEU A 52 3.97 -10.17 13.98
C LEU A 52 3.30 -11.46 13.49
N LEU A 53 2.14 -11.32 12.87
CA LEU A 53 1.55 -12.35 12.02
C LEU A 53 1.60 -11.87 10.58
N HIS A 54 2.11 -12.69 9.66
CA HIS A 54 2.09 -12.36 8.25
C HIS A 54 1.72 -13.52 7.34
N GLY A 55 1.15 -13.24 6.18
CA GLY A 55 0.84 -14.25 5.16
C GLY A 55 2.09 -14.71 4.39
N SER A 56 1.98 -15.84 3.69
CA SER A 56 3.04 -16.39 2.83
C SER A 56 2.62 -16.40 1.36
N PHE A 57 3.59 -16.28 0.45
CA PHE A 57 3.48 -16.59 -0.98
C PHE A 57 3.76 -18.06 -1.28
N GLU A 58 4.09 -18.87 -0.29
CA GLU A 58 4.31 -20.29 -0.46
C GLU A 58 3.04 -21.07 -0.09
N PRO A 59 2.31 -21.64 -1.06
CA PRO A 59 1.13 -22.41 -0.75
C PRO A 59 1.51 -23.72 -0.06
N ARG A 60 0.65 -24.17 0.85
CA ARG A 60 0.73 -25.46 1.57
C ARG A 60 -0.62 -26.16 1.44
N PRO A 61 -0.68 -27.51 1.31
CA PRO A 61 -1.95 -28.23 1.10
C PRO A 61 -3.05 -27.95 2.14
N SER A 62 -2.64 -27.57 3.34
CA SER A 62 -3.49 -27.18 4.46
C SER A 62 -2.97 -25.88 5.07
N PRO A 63 -3.83 -25.09 5.73
CA PRO A 63 -3.38 -23.93 6.49
C PRO A 63 -2.40 -24.37 7.57
N VAL A 64 -1.29 -23.66 7.70
CA VAL A 64 -0.30 -23.95 8.75
C VAL A 64 0.33 -22.65 9.23
N LEU A 65 0.61 -22.61 10.53
CA LEU A 65 1.33 -21.53 11.17
C LEU A 65 2.79 -21.97 11.38
N GLU A 66 3.72 -21.25 10.77
CA GLU A 66 5.16 -21.46 10.91
C GLU A 66 5.74 -20.36 11.81
N THR A 67 6.42 -20.74 12.90
CA THR A 67 7.15 -19.79 13.76
C THR A 67 8.37 -19.22 13.03
N ARG A 68 8.63 -17.93 13.21
CA ARG A 68 9.73 -17.19 12.58
C ARG A 68 10.81 -16.83 13.61
N ASP A 69 11.84 -17.66 13.70
CA ASP A 69 12.98 -17.44 14.61
C ASP A 69 14.05 -16.48 14.03
N ASP A 70 13.92 -16.08 12.77
CA ASP A 70 14.85 -15.20 12.06
C ASP A 70 14.55 -13.69 12.25
N LEU A 71 13.48 -13.35 12.96
CA LEU A 71 13.05 -11.98 13.21
C LEU A 71 13.35 -11.56 14.66
N ALA A 72 13.56 -10.26 14.87
CA ALA A 72 13.84 -9.70 16.20
C ALA A 72 12.63 -9.67 17.15
N VAL A 73 11.45 -10.03 16.63
CA VAL A 73 10.18 -10.09 17.36
C VAL A 73 9.59 -11.48 17.22
N GLU A 74 8.79 -11.89 18.18
CA GLU A 74 8.03 -13.13 18.07
C GLU A 74 7.03 -13.02 16.91
N ALA A 75 7.13 -13.96 15.98
CA ALA A 75 6.45 -13.85 14.71
C ALA A 75 6.02 -15.20 14.15
N TRP A 76 4.95 -15.15 13.35
CA TRP A 76 4.39 -16.31 12.68
C TRP A 76 4.08 -16.00 11.21
N ARG A 77 4.35 -17.00 10.37
CA ARG A 77 4.02 -17.03 8.95
C ARG A 77 2.83 -17.95 8.74
N LEU A 78 1.75 -17.39 8.21
CA LEU A 78 0.54 -18.11 7.86
C LEU A 78 0.60 -18.58 6.41
N HIS A 79 0.61 -19.89 6.22
CA HIS A 79 0.45 -20.52 4.92
C HIS A 79 -1.00 -20.90 4.68
N ARG A 80 -1.38 -20.90 3.41
CA ARG A 80 -2.70 -21.31 2.93
C ARG A 80 -2.57 -22.29 1.76
N SER A 81 -3.68 -22.90 1.37
CA SER A 81 -3.77 -23.71 0.14
C SER A 81 -3.59 -22.94 -1.16
N ASP A 82 -3.64 -21.61 -1.11
CA ASP A 82 -3.46 -20.72 -2.24
C ASP A 82 -2.69 -19.47 -1.82
N THR A 83 -2.14 -18.78 -2.81
CA THR A 83 -1.36 -17.56 -2.65
C THR A 83 -2.17 -16.31 -3.03
N TYR A 84 -3.50 -16.39 -2.96
CA TYR A 84 -4.38 -15.43 -3.62
C TYR A 84 -4.02 -13.98 -3.27
N SER A 85 -3.87 -13.15 -4.29
CA SER A 85 -3.68 -11.70 -4.18
C SER A 85 -4.67 -10.95 -5.06
N ASP A 86 -5.10 -11.58 -6.14
CA ASP A 86 -5.96 -11.09 -7.22
C ASP A 86 -7.35 -11.79 -7.24
N TYR A 87 -7.48 -12.93 -6.58
CA TYR A 87 -8.76 -13.66 -6.45
C TYR A 87 -9.61 -13.05 -5.34
N TRP A 88 -10.29 -11.96 -5.67
CA TRP A 88 -11.30 -11.28 -4.85
C TRP A 88 -12.30 -12.22 -4.18
N ASP A 89 -12.58 -13.37 -4.80
CA ASP A 89 -13.55 -14.37 -4.36
C ASP A 89 -12.97 -15.37 -3.32
N LYS A 90 -11.64 -15.36 -3.11
CA LYS A 90 -10.92 -16.18 -2.12
C LYS A 90 -10.52 -15.40 -0.86
N ALA A 91 -11.02 -14.17 -0.71
CA ALA A 91 -10.75 -13.30 0.43
C ALA A 91 -11.08 -13.97 1.77
N HIS A 92 -12.19 -14.71 1.83
CA HIS A 92 -12.60 -15.43 3.03
C HIS A 92 -11.95 -16.81 3.13
N TYR A 93 -11.37 -17.14 4.30
CA TYR A 93 -10.87 -18.49 4.58
C TYR A 93 -10.87 -18.78 6.07
N ASP A 94 -11.92 -19.47 6.50
CA ASP A 94 -12.15 -19.80 7.91
C ASP A 94 -10.97 -20.53 8.58
N PRO A 95 -10.28 -21.48 7.95
CA PRO A 95 -9.15 -22.17 8.59
C PRO A 95 -7.96 -21.25 8.91
N ALA A 96 -7.70 -20.22 8.09
CA ALA A 96 -6.73 -19.17 8.43
C ALA A 96 -7.22 -18.31 9.61
N GLY A 97 -8.53 -18.01 9.64
CA GLY A 97 -9.16 -17.30 10.75
C GLY A 97 -9.01 -18.05 12.09
N ALA A 98 -9.14 -19.37 12.08
CA ALA A 98 -8.94 -20.21 13.27
C ALA A 98 -7.49 -20.18 13.79
N LEU A 99 -6.50 -20.19 12.90
CA LEU A 99 -5.08 -20.04 13.28
C LEU A 99 -4.79 -18.64 13.83
N PHE A 100 -5.42 -17.59 13.29
CA PHE A 100 -5.35 -16.25 13.86
C PHE A 100 -5.95 -16.19 15.27
N GLU A 101 -7.12 -16.81 15.49
CA GLU A 101 -7.77 -16.90 16.79
C GLU A 101 -6.91 -17.64 17.82
N GLN A 102 -6.18 -18.68 17.42
CA GLN A 102 -5.21 -19.35 18.29
C GLN A 102 -4.11 -18.40 18.75
N ILE A 103 -3.56 -17.56 17.86
CA ILE A 103 -2.53 -16.57 18.23
C ILE A 103 -3.08 -15.55 19.21
N LEU A 104 -4.34 -15.12 19.05
CA LEU A 104 -4.98 -14.20 19.99
C LEU A 104 -5.09 -14.80 21.39
N GLU A 105 -5.43 -16.10 21.49
CA GLU A 105 -5.50 -16.84 22.75
C GLU A 105 -4.11 -17.00 23.40
N ASP A 106 -3.09 -17.32 22.60
CA ASP A 106 -1.72 -17.55 23.08
C ASP A 106 -1.02 -16.24 23.50
N VAL A 107 -1.13 -15.19 22.70
CA VAL A 107 -0.43 -13.90 22.91
C VAL A 107 -1.16 -13.01 23.91
N GLN A 108 -2.51 -13.03 23.87
CA GLN A 108 -3.39 -12.10 24.56
C GLN A 108 -2.95 -10.63 24.37
N PRO A 109 -2.90 -10.12 23.12
CA PRO A 109 -2.44 -8.76 22.85
C PRO A 109 -3.41 -7.72 23.42
N ASP A 110 -2.90 -6.57 23.83
CA ASP A 110 -3.75 -5.45 24.26
C ASP A 110 -4.55 -4.86 23.10
N ILE A 111 -4.00 -4.98 21.88
CA ILE A 111 -4.59 -4.52 20.63
C ILE A 111 -4.01 -5.28 19.43
N VAL A 112 -4.85 -5.51 18.42
CA VAL A 112 -4.42 -5.97 17.09
C VAL A 112 -4.27 -4.77 16.16
N HIS A 113 -3.13 -4.64 15.49
CA HIS A 113 -2.91 -3.64 14.45
C HIS A 113 -2.94 -4.31 13.07
N VAL A 114 -4.06 -4.17 12.36
CA VAL A 114 -4.25 -4.73 11.03
C VAL A 114 -3.74 -3.77 9.97
N HIS A 115 -2.80 -4.23 9.16
CA HIS A 115 -2.26 -3.50 8.02
C HIS A 115 -2.84 -3.97 6.69
N GLN A 116 -3.20 -5.25 6.59
CA GLN A 116 -3.71 -5.89 5.37
C GLN A 116 -4.47 -7.19 5.66
N TRP A 117 -5.35 -7.58 4.73
CA TRP A 117 -6.13 -8.83 4.77
C TRP A 117 -5.77 -9.84 3.68
N ILE A 118 -5.13 -9.40 2.59
CA ILE A 118 -4.71 -10.28 1.49
C ILE A 118 -3.88 -11.44 2.05
N ARG A 119 -4.14 -12.68 1.58
CA ARG A 119 -3.50 -13.92 2.04
C ARG A 119 -3.73 -14.30 3.51
N MET A 120 -4.61 -13.57 4.21
CA MET A 120 -5.00 -13.87 5.58
C MET A 120 -6.41 -14.49 5.59
N THR A 121 -7.40 -13.71 5.99
CA THR A 121 -8.85 -13.89 5.81
C THR A 121 -9.44 -12.48 5.76
N ASP A 122 -10.73 -12.32 5.46
CA ASP A 122 -11.41 -11.03 5.34
C ASP A 122 -12.19 -10.60 6.60
N ASP A 123 -12.02 -11.30 7.72
CA ASP A 123 -12.76 -11.07 8.97
C ASP A 123 -11.90 -10.99 10.25
N LEU A 124 -10.63 -10.56 10.11
CA LEU A 124 -9.66 -10.47 11.21
C LEU A 124 -10.13 -9.56 12.36
N VAL A 125 -10.64 -8.36 12.05
CA VAL A 125 -11.08 -7.37 13.05
C VAL A 125 -12.28 -7.91 13.83
N VAL A 126 -13.24 -8.53 13.14
CA VAL A 126 -14.41 -9.08 13.82
C VAL A 126 -14.05 -10.30 14.68
N ARG A 127 -13.11 -11.15 14.25
CA ARG A 127 -12.61 -12.26 15.07
C ARG A 127 -11.92 -11.77 16.34
N ALA A 128 -11.04 -10.78 16.24
CA ALA A 128 -10.43 -10.15 17.40
C ALA A 128 -11.49 -9.57 18.35
N LEU A 129 -12.50 -8.87 17.81
CA LEU A 129 -13.59 -8.30 18.60
C LEU A 129 -14.41 -9.38 19.33
N ARG A 130 -14.66 -10.53 18.70
CA ARG A 130 -15.39 -11.66 19.33
C ARG A 130 -14.63 -12.25 20.52
N GLN A 131 -13.30 -12.20 20.53
CA GLN A 131 -12.48 -12.56 21.67
C GLN A 131 -12.24 -11.40 22.66
N GLY A 132 -12.93 -10.26 22.47
CA GLY A 132 -12.83 -9.10 23.36
C GLY A 132 -11.60 -8.21 23.12
N ILE A 133 -10.84 -8.45 22.05
CA ILE A 133 -9.64 -7.68 21.71
C ILE A 133 -10.00 -6.62 20.66
N ARG A 134 -9.67 -5.35 20.93
CA ARG A 134 -9.92 -4.26 19.97
C ARG A 134 -8.83 -4.22 18.90
N SER A 135 -9.17 -3.66 17.74
CA SER A 135 -8.25 -3.53 16.62
C SER A 135 -8.09 -2.08 16.20
N LEU A 136 -6.88 -1.73 15.75
CA LEU A 136 -6.61 -0.55 14.94
C LEU A 136 -6.32 -1.01 13.51
N VAL A 137 -6.87 -0.33 12.51
CA VAL A 137 -6.61 -0.57 11.09
C VAL A 137 -5.81 0.59 10.52
N SER A 138 -4.73 0.31 9.78
CA SER A 138 -4.06 1.32 8.95
C SER A 138 -4.20 0.97 7.47
N LEU A 139 -4.80 1.88 6.70
CA LEU A 139 -5.06 1.71 5.26
C LEU A 139 -3.79 2.06 4.46
N HIS A 140 -3.08 1.03 4.00
CA HIS A 140 -1.84 1.18 3.22
C HIS A 140 -2.06 1.16 1.70
N ASP A 141 -3.15 0.57 1.25
CA ASP A 141 -3.57 0.50 -0.15
C ASP A 141 -5.10 0.63 -0.25
N LEU A 142 -5.64 0.41 -1.45
CA LEU A 142 -7.07 0.54 -1.71
C LEU A 142 -7.77 -0.83 -1.75
N TYR A 143 -7.14 -1.92 -1.27
CA TYR A 143 -7.72 -3.27 -1.24
C TYR A 143 -8.99 -3.36 -0.39
N SER A 144 -9.23 -2.46 0.56
CA SER A 144 -10.49 -2.45 1.31
C SER A 144 -11.66 -1.90 0.50
N SER A 145 -11.39 -1.20 -0.60
CA SER A 145 -12.41 -0.47 -1.37
C SER A 145 -12.34 -0.74 -2.88
N CYS A 146 -11.48 -1.66 -3.31
CA CYS A 146 -11.34 -2.09 -4.68
C CYS A 146 -10.97 -3.59 -4.68
N PRO A 147 -11.81 -4.48 -5.21
CA PRO A 147 -11.48 -5.91 -5.29
C PRO A 147 -10.22 -6.19 -6.13
N ALA A 148 -9.88 -5.28 -7.05
CA ALA A 148 -8.66 -5.31 -7.85
C ALA A 148 -7.52 -4.46 -7.24
N CYS A 149 -7.66 -3.96 -6.02
CA CYS A 149 -6.69 -3.18 -5.23
C CYS A 149 -6.28 -1.79 -5.76
N PHE A 150 -6.31 -1.51 -7.08
CA PHE A 150 -5.65 -0.31 -7.63
C PHE A 150 -6.57 0.87 -7.96
N ARG A 151 -7.90 0.67 -7.91
CA ARG A 151 -8.89 1.65 -8.41
C ARG A 151 -8.55 2.18 -9.81
N LEU A 152 -8.01 1.31 -10.65
CA LEU A 152 -7.73 1.55 -12.06
C LEU A 152 -8.65 0.64 -12.89
N ARG A 153 -9.27 1.21 -13.92
CA ARG A 153 -10.17 0.50 -14.83
C ARG A 153 -9.37 -0.18 -15.96
N PRO A 154 -9.94 -1.13 -16.71
CA PRO A 154 -9.26 -1.80 -17.82
C PRO A 154 -8.93 -0.87 -18.99
N ASP A 155 -9.59 0.29 -19.07
CA ASP A 155 -9.31 1.37 -20.03
C ASP A 155 -8.35 2.41 -19.46
N ASP A 156 -7.61 2.08 -18.40
CA ASP A 156 -6.66 2.95 -17.69
C ASP A 156 -7.27 4.20 -17.04
N SER A 157 -8.60 4.32 -16.98
CA SER A 157 -9.25 5.40 -16.26
C SER A 157 -9.26 5.17 -14.74
N HIS A 158 -9.10 6.25 -13.97
CA HIS A 158 -9.15 6.23 -12.51
C HIS A 158 -10.58 5.99 -12.01
N CYS A 159 -10.75 5.14 -10.99
CA CYS A 159 -12.06 4.74 -10.46
C CYS A 159 -12.38 5.36 -9.10
N GLU A 160 -13.37 6.25 -9.09
CA GLU A 160 -13.97 6.83 -7.88
C GLU A 160 -15.36 6.24 -7.56
N ARG A 161 -15.77 5.21 -8.29
CA ARG A 161 -17.09 4.58 -8.15
C ARG A 161 -17.19 3.78 -6.84
N VAL A 162 -18.43 3.62 -6.38
CA VAL A 162 -18.80 2.72 -5.28
C VAL A 162 -18.52 1.27 -5.64
N VAL A 163 -18.19 0.45 -4.65
CA VAL A 163 -18.02 -1.00 -4.84
C VAL A 163 -19.39 -1.61 -5.09
N SER A 164 -19.60 -2.12 -6.31
CA SER A 164 -20.78 -2.91 -6.66
C SER A 164 -20.44 -3.80 -7.85
N PHE A 165 -21.30 -4.78 -8.12
CA PHE A 165 -21.16 -5.61 -9.31
C PHE A 165 -21.14 -4.76 -10.60
N GLU A 166 -22.02 -3.76 -10.71
CA GLU A 166 -22.12 -2.86 -11.87
C GLU A 166 -20.84 -2.04 -12.08
N SER A 167 -20.11 -1.74 -11.01
CA SER A 167 -18.84 -1.02 -11.13
C SER A 167 -17.62 -1.93 -11.26
N CYS A 168 -17.62 -3.10 -10.65
CA CYS A 168 -16.41 -3.90 -10.45
C CYS A 168 -16.38 -5.18 -11.28
N GLY A 169 -17.53 -5.64 -11.81
CA GLY A 169 -17.65 -6.90 -12.53
C GLY A 169 -16.71 -7.03 -13.74
N ASP A 170 -16.42 -5.93 -14.42
CA ASP A 170 -15.52 -5.93 -15.60
C ASP A 170 -14.03 -5.82 -15.24
N CYS A 171 -13.71 -5.64 -13.96
CA CYS A 171 -12.33 -5.41 -13.51
C CYS A 171 -11.75 -6.58 -12.72
N VAL A 172 -12.63 -7.38 -12.14
CA VAL A 172 -12.21 -8.56 -11.41
C VAL A 172 -11.80 -9.67 -12.39
N PRO A 173 -10.72 -10.40 -12.12
CA PRO A 173 -10.35 -11.53 -12.95
C PRO A 173 -11.43 -12.61 -12.89
N LEU A 174 -11.81 -13.12 -14.06
CA LEU A 174 -12.76 -14.23 -14.24
C LEU A 174 -12.05 -15.41 -14.90
N ARG A 175 -12.36 -16.63 -14.47
CA ARG A 175 -11.79 -17.87 -15.03
C ARG A 175 -12.70 -18.53 -16.07
N GLY A 176 -13.78 -17.85 -16.44
CA GLY A 176 -14.68 -18.24 -17.53
C GLY A 176 -15.74 -19.27 -17.16
N HIS A 177 -15.80 -19.69 -15.88
CA HIS A 177 -16.81 -20.63 -15.38
C HIS A 177 -17.77 -19.98 -14.38
N GLU A 178 -17.46 -18.79 -13.89
CA GLU A 178 -18.24 -18.07 -12.91
C GLU A 178 -19.52 -17.52 -13.55
N SER A 179 -20.66 -17.78 -12.91
CA SER A 179 -21.93 -17.17 -13.35
C SER A 179 -21.96 -15.68 -13.01
N ARG A 180 -22.74 -14.87 -13.74
CA ARG A 180 -22.94 -13.45 -13.40
C ARG A 180 -23.46 -13.24 -11.97
N GLU A 181 -24.29 -14.16 -11.48
CA GLU A 181 -24.84 -14.13 -10.13
C GLU A 181 -23.76 -14.44 -9.08
N GLU A 182 -22.89 -15.43 -9.33
CA GLU A 182 -21.73 -15.74 -8.48
C GLU A 182 -20.81 -14.52 -8.34
N VAL A 183 -20.48 -13.87 -9.47
CA VAL A 183 -19.64 -12.66 -9.48
C VAL A 183 -20.29 -11.53 -8.69
N ARG A 184 -21.59 -11.31 -8.86
CA ARG A 184 -22.34 -10.30 -8.12
C ARG A 184 -22.33 -10.55 -6.62
N CYS A 185 -22.75 -11.75 -6.21
CA CYS A 185 -22.84 -12.12 -4.79
C CYS A 185 -21.49 -11.99 -4.09
N GLY A 186 -20.40 -12.40 -4.73
CA GLY A 186 -19.11 -12.30 -4.10
C GLY A 186 -18.54 -10.86 -4.07
N ILE A 187 -18.81 -10.00 -5.06
CA ILE A 187 -18.44 -8.57 -4.99
C ILE A 187 -19.24 -7.87 -3.86
N ASP A 188 -20.53 -8.19 -3.74
CA ASP A 188 -21.38 -7.68 -2.66
C ASP A 188 -20.86 -8.17 -1.29
N LEU A 189 -20.49 -9.45 -1.18
CA LEU A 189 -19.90 -10.01 0.05
C LEU A 189 -18.57 -9.33 0.40
N TYR A 190 -17.69 -9.12 -0.58
CA TYR A 190 -16.43 -8.40 -0.38
C TYR A 190 -16.68 -6.97 0.15
N ARG A 191 -17.62 -6.23 -0.45
CA ARG A 191 -17.99 -4.88 0.02
C ARG A 191 -18.52 -4.94 1.45
N ASP A 192 -19.43 -5.84 1.72
CA ASP A 192 -20.11 -5.95 3.02
C ASP A 192 -19.12 -6.37 4.11
N ASN A 193 -18.17 -7.27 3.81
CA ASN A 193 -17.06 -7.62 4.70
C ASN A 193 -16.15 -6.42 4.97
N ALA A 194 -15.70 -5.71 3.94
CA ALA A 194 -14.85 -4.53 4.13
C ALA A 194 -15.53 -3.46 4.99
N ARG A 195 -16.82 -3.16 4.73
CA ARG A 195 -17.63 -2.27 5.57
C ARG A 195 -17.69 -2.78 7.01
N ARG A 196 -17.98 -4.06 7.19
CA ARG A 196 -18.10 -4.70 8.51
C ARG A 196 -16.80 -4.62 9.30
N GLU A 197 -15.66 -4.91 8.69
CA GLU A 197 -14.33 -4.84 9.32
C GLU A 197 -14.00 -3.41 9.76
N LEU A 198 -14.12 -2.43 8.85
CA LEU A 198 -13.79 -1.03 9.16
C LEU A 198 -14.72 -0.43 10.22
N MET A 199 -16.01 -0.74 10.18
CA MET A 199 -16.98 -0.29 11.20
C MET A 199 -16.79 -0.97 12.56
N SER A 200 -16.17 -2.16 12.59
CA SER A 200 -15.90 -2.92 13.83
C SER A 200 -14.58 -2.53 14.49
N ALA A 201 -13.65 -1.94 13.72
CA ALA A 201 -12.38 -1.48 14.23
C ALA A 201 -12.59 -0.43 15.33
N GLY A 202 -11.72 -0.44 16.33
CA GLY A 202 -11.71 0.62 17.34
C GLY A 202 -11.23 1.94 16.77
N ARG A 203 -10.40 1.88 15.73
CA ARG A 203 -9.91 3.04 14.98
C ARG A 203 -9.45 2.62 13.59
N VAL A 204 -9.72 3.45 12.59
CA VAL A 204 -9.21 3.30 11.22
C VAL A 204 -8.37 4.52 10.88
N LEU A 205 -7.17 4.31 10.35
CA LEU A 205 -6.22 5.34 9.95
C LEU A 205 -6.01 5.32 8.43
N ALA A 206 -5.88 6.49 7.83
CA ALA A 206 -5.35 6.69 6.49
C ALA A 206 -4.21 7.71 6.53
N ALA A 207 -3.22 7.54 5.67
CA ALA A 207 -2.07 8.44 5.61
C ALA A 207 -2.38 9.78 4.91
N THR A 208 -3.39 9.79 4.04
CA THR A 208 -3.76 10.92 3.18
C THR A 208 -5.27 11.08 3.07
N GLU A 209 -5.70 12.31 2.80
CA GLU A 209 -7.09 12.65 2.54
C GLU A 209 -7.64 11.94 1.30
N ALA A 210 -6.82 11.80 0.26
CA ALA A 210 -7.17 11.07 -0.94
C ALA A 210 -7.52 9.61 -0.62
N THR A 211 -6.70 8.91 0.17
CA THR A 211 -6.97 7.53 0.58
C THR A 211 -8.24 7.44 1.42
N ARG A 212 -8.42 8.36 2.39
CA ARG A 212 -9.63 8.45 3.20
C ARG A 212 -10.87 8.58 2.32
N THR A 213 -10.85 9.52 1.38
CA THR A 213 -11.98 9.82 0.50
C THR A 213 -12.30 8.62 -0.40
N LEU A 214 -11.30 8.02 -1.05
CA LEU A 214 -11.49 6.88 -1.95
C LEU A 214 -12.07 5.66 -1.23
N VAL A 215 -11.61 5.39 0.00
CA VAL A 215 -12.11 4.25 0.78
C VAL A 215 -13.53 4.51 1.28
N THR A 216 -13.80 5.68 1.87
CA THR A 216 -15.11 5.97 2.47
C THR A 216 -16.19 6.16 1.42
N SER A 217 -15.92 6.90 0.33
CA SER A 217 -16.88 7.07 -0.76
C SER A 217 -17.12 5.74 -1.49
N GLY A 218 -16.06 4.97 -1.75
CA GLY A 218 -16.12 3.67 -2.38
C GLY A 218 -16.98 2.66 -1.65
N LEU A 219 -16.91 2.68 -0.31
CA LEU A 219 -17.70 1.79 0.53
C LEU A 219 -19.02 2.40 0.98
N GLY A 220 -19.26 3.70 0.81
CA GLY A 220 -20.43 4.40 1.37
C GLY A 220 -20.39 4.50 2.90
N LEU A 221 -19.21 4.77 3.47
CA LEU A 221 -18.97 4.94 4.90
C LEU A 221 -18.91 6.42 5.27
N ASP A 222 -19.17 6.72 6.55
CA ASP A 222 -18.93 8.07 7.07
C ASP A 222 -17.43 8.39 6.96
N ARG A 223 -17.12 9.59 6.48
CA ARG A 223 -15.74 10.08 6.36
C ARG A 223 -15.04 10.16 7.71
N GLU A 224 -15.78 10.46 8.78
CA GLU A 224 -15.23 10.59 10.14
C GLU A 224 -14.88 9.24 10.78
N LEU A 225 -15.24 8.11 10.15
CA LEU A 225 -14.77 6.78 10.56
C LEU A 225 -13.25 6.64 10.41
N VAL A 226 -12.67 7.34 9.43
CA VAL A 226 -11.26 7.24 9.07
C VAL A 226 -10.53 8.50 9.52
N HIS A 227 -9.56 8.33 10.43
CA HIS A 227 -8.71 9.40 10.93
C HIS A 227 -7.44 9.52 10.09
N LEU A 228 -6.92 10.74 9.98
CA LEU A 228 -5.66 10.98 9.29
C LEU A 228 -4.48 10.82 10.27
N GLU A 229 -3.47 10.04 9.88
CA GLU A 229 -2.18 9.94 10.57
C GLU A 229 -1.07 9.73 9.52
N PRO A 230 -0.18 10.71 9.30
CA PRO A 230 0.97 10.54 8.43
C PRO A 230 1.85 9.35 8.87
N LEU A 231 2.40 8.62 7.90
CA LEU A 231 3.22 7.46 8.21
C LEU A 231 4.57 7.86 8.81
N GLY A 232 5.07 7.03 9.73
CA GLY A 232 6.45 7.10 10.20
C GLY A 232 7.41 6.67 9.08
N TYR A 233 8.39 7.53 8.79
CA TYR A 233 9.39 7.27 7.76
C TYR A 233 10.78 7.10 8.39
N ALA A 234 11.42 5.97 8.07
CA ALA A 234 12.57 5.47 8.82
C ALA A 234 13.92 6.08 8.42
N ARG A 235 14.09 6.43 7.15
CA ARG A 235 15.41 6.82 6.65
C ARG A 235 15.57 8.31 6.82
N ARG A 236 16.80 8.74 7.07
CA ARG A 236 17.25 10.12 7.04
C ARG A 236 18.64 10.06 6.46
N PHE A 237 18.78 10.36 5.18
CA PHE A 237 20.01 10.12 4.42
C PHE A 237 21.23 10.66 5.19
N GLU A 238 22.18 9.78 5.53
CA GLU A 238 23.43 10.16 6.17
C GLU A 238 24.50 10.34 5.09
N GLY A 239 24.89 11.59 4.82
CA GLY A 239 25.95 11.86 3.84
C GLY A 239 25.98 13.29 3.32
N THR A 240 27.12 13.66 2.73
CA THR A 240 27.26 14.94 2.03
C THR A 240 26.52 14.86 0.70
N ARG A 241 25.42 15.60 0.59
CA ARG A 241 24.77 15.88 -0.70
C ARG A 241 25.82 16.38 -1.69
N ARG A 242 25.88 15.77 -2.87
CA ARG A 242 26.68 16.32 -3.95
C ARG A 242 26.05 17.63 -4.41
N GLU A 243 26.78 18.74 -4.29
CA GLU A 243 26.32 20.03 -4.78
C GLU A 243 25.98 19.96 -6.27
N HIS A 244 24.93 20.67 -6.67
CA HIS A 244 24.49 20.73 -8.05
C HIS A 244 25.56 21.42 -8.90
N ALA A 245 26.05 20.74 -9.94
CA ALA A 245 26.87 21.40 -10.93
C ALA A 245 25.96 22.28 -11.80
N HIS A 246 25.98 23.60 -11.57
CA HIS A 246 25.28 24.55 -12.44
C HIS A 246 25.88 24.52 -13.86
N GLY A 247 25.03 24.37 -14.88
CA GLY A 247 25.42 24.44 -16.29
C GLY A 247 25.68 23.11 -17.01
N GLY A 248 25.36 21.96 -16.39
CA GLY A 248 25.40 20.63 -17.02
C GLY A 248 24.02 20.11 -17.47
N ALA A 249 23.97 18.86 -17.93
CA ALA A 249 22.71 18.17 -18.23
C ALA A 249 21.81 18.08 -16.99
N LEU A 250 20.50 18.20 -17.16
CA LEU A 250 19.51 17.94 -16.11
C LEU A 250 19.54 16.45 -15.74
N ARG A 251 19.92 16.12 -14.51
CA ARG A 251 19.93 14.75 -14.01
C ARG A 251 18.58 14.39 -13.41
N LEU A 252 17.76 13.73 -14.21
CA LEU A 252 16.46 13.20 -13.84
C LEU A 252 16.62 11.80 -13.24
N ALA A 253 15.88 11.50 -12.17
CA ALA A 253 15.87 10.15 -11.62
C ALA A 253 14.48 9.65 -11.25
N TYR A 254 14.26 8.37 -11.52
CA TYR A 254 13.18 7.57 -10.95
C TYR A 254 13.80 6.61 -9.95
N TRP A 255 13.11 6.36 -8.82
CA TRP A 255 13.49 5.28 -7.93
C TRP A 255 12.28 4.60 -7.27
N GLY A 256 12.43 3.32 -6.95
CA GLY A 256 11.43 2.49 -6.30
C GLY A 256 11.13 1.22 -7.08
N ASN A 257 10.08 0.49 -6.68
CA ASN A 257 9.67 -0.73 -7.40
C ASN A 257 9.28 -0.37 -8.84
N VAL A 258 9.76 -1.12 -9.83
CA VAL A 258 9.40 -0.89 -11.24
C VAL A 258 8.34 -1.89 -11.67
N THR A 259 7.09 -1.44 -11.71
CA THR A 259 5.95 -2.20 -12.20
C THR A 259 5.22 -1.40 -13.27
N ALA A 260 4.36 -2.04 -14.07
CA ALA A 260 3.58 -1.36 -15.10
C ALA A 260 2.77 -0.17 -14.55
N ARG A 261 2.33 -0.25 -13.29
CA ARG A 261 1.52 0.79 -12.64
C ARG A 261 2.31 2.00 -12.13
N LYS A 262 3.65 1.94 -12.19
CA LYS A 262 4.54 3.02 -11.75
C LYS A 262 4.95 3.97 -12.88
N GLY A 263 4.51 3.69 -14.11
CA GLY A 263 4.56 4.62 -15.24
C GLY A 263 5.95 4.85 -15.84
N VAL A 264 6.91 3.95 -15.61
CA VAL A 264 8.26 4.08 -16.21
C VAL A 264 8.18 4.01 -17.74
N ASP A 265 7.22 3.27 -18.29
CA ASP A 265 6.88 3.27 -19.71
C ASP A 265 6.42 4.67 -20.19
N VAL A 266 5.53 5.33 -19.44
CA VAL A 266 5.07 6.71 -19.73
C VAL A 266 6.24 7.70 -19.67
N LEU A 267 7.17 7.52 -18.72
CA LEU A 267 8.39 8.32 -18.62
C LEU A 267 9.28 8.18 -19.86
N LEU A 268 9.50 6.95 -20.32
CA LEU A 268 10.32 6.68 -21.51
C LEU A 268 9.65 7.20 -22.79
N ASP A 269 8.33 7.12 -22.87
CA ASP A 269 7.58 7.72 -23.98
C ASP A 269 7.68 9.25 -23.97
N ALA A 270 7.64 9.88 -22.79
CA ALA A 270 7.86 11.33 -22.66
C ALA A 270 9.29 11.73 -23.09
N MET A 271 10.30 10.93 -22.71
CA MET A 271 11.68 11.12 -23.17
C MET A 271 11.78 11.04 -24.69
N ARG A 272 11.04 10.14 -25.36
CA ARG A 272 11.00 10.09 -26.83
C ARG A 272 10.33 11.28 -27.47
N VAL A 273 9.19 11.71 -26.93
CA VAL A 273 8.50 12.92 -27.39
C VAL A 273 9.47 14.10 -27.33
N LEU A 274 10.23 14.21 -26.24
CA LEU A 274 11.19 15.30 -26.05
C LEU A 274 12.42 15.18 -26.97
N GLU A 275 12.99 13.98 -27.15
CA GLU A 275 14.09 13.72 -28.10
C GLU A 275 13.71 14.09 -29.54
N ALA A 276 12.46 13.81 -29.95
CA ALA A 276 11.95 14.17 -31.27
C ALA A 276 11.84 15.71 -31.47
N ARG A 277 11.66 16.47 -30.39
CA ARG A 277 11.63 17.95 -30.42
C ARG A 277 13.05 18.54 -30.37
N GLN A 278 13.92 17.96 -29.56
CA GLN A 278 15.31 18.39 -29.40
C GLN A 278 16.20 17.25 -28.88
N PRO A 279 17.45 17.11 -29.38
CA PRO A 279 18.37 16.08 -28.88
C PRO A 279 18.65 16.22 -27.38
N LEU A 280 18.47 15.15 -26.61
CA LEU A 280 18.60 15.15 -25.15
C LEU A 280 20.01 14.90 -24.65
N ARG A 281 20.87 14.23 -25.44
CA ARG A 281 22.25 13.91 -25.03
C ARG A 281 23.01 15.18 -24.64
N GLY A 282 23.53 15.20 -23.40
CA GLY A 282 24.21 16.35 -22.82
C GLY A 282 23.29 17.46 -22.27
N ARG A 283 21.97 17.31 -22.39
CA ARG A 283 20.94 18.23 -21.86
C ARG A 283 20.08 17.62 -20.77
N LEU A 284 19.73 16.35 -20.89
CA LEU A 284 18.95 15.62 -19.91
C LEU A 284 19.42 14.16 -19.87
N GLU A 285 19.65 13.66 -18.67
CA GLU A 285 20.04 12.27 -18.43
C GLU A 285 19.08 11.65 -17.41
N LEU A 286 18.48 10.51 -17.75
CA LEU A 286 17.56 9.79 -16.88
C LEU A 286 18.26 8.58 -16.26
N THR A 287 18.18 8.44 -14.93
CA THR A 287 18.58 7.22 -14.22
C THR A 287 17.38 6.56 -13.54
N ILE A 288 17.18 5.27 -13.78
CA ILE A 288 16.11 4.47 -13.21
C ILE A 288 16.72 3.52 -12.18
N PHE A 289 16.46 3.80 -10.91
CA PHE A 289 16.83 2.96 -9.78
C PHE A 289 15.65 2.06 -9.40
N GLY A 290 15.91 0.77 -9.22
CA GLY A 290 14.90 -0.21 -8.90
C GLY A 290 15.05 -1.48 -9.74
N LYS A 291 14.65 -2.60 -9.14
CA LYS A 291 14.60 -3.88 -9.85
C LYS A 291 13.31 -3.94 -10.69
N VAL A 292 13.43 -4.46 -11.90
CA VAL A 292 12.29 -4.88 -12.73
C VAL A 292 12.18 -6.40 -12.59
N ASP A 293 11.19 -6.88 -11.84
CA ASP A 293 11.03 -8.32 -11.57
C ASP A 293 10.47 -9.08 -12.77
N LEU A 294 9.60 -8.42 -13.55
CA LEU A 294 8.96 -9.02 -14.72
C LEU A 294 9.83 -8.86 -15.96
N GLU A 295 10.22 -9.99 -16.54
CA GLU A 295 11.12 -10.06 -17.70
C GLU A 295 10.52 -9.42 -18.96
N ASP A 296 9.22 -9.58 -19.21
CA ASP A 296 8.56 -8.95 -20.36
C ASP A 296 8.47 -7.43 -20.21
N LEU A 297 8.18 -6.94 -18.99
CA LEU A 297 8.23 -5.51 -18.68
C LEU A 297 9.65 -4.97 -18.88
N ARG A 298 10.68 -5.69 -18.39
CA ARG A 298 12.08 -5.29 -18.56
C ARG A 298 12.43 -5.12 -20.05
N ARG A 299 12.07 -6.08 -20.89
CA ARG A 299 12.30 -6.01 -22.35
C ARG A 299 11.58 -4.83 -22.99
N ASP A 300 10.32 -4.60 -22.63
CA ASP A 300 9.55 -3.46 -23.15
C ASP A 300 10.22 -2.13 -22.77
N LEU A 301 10.59 -1.95 -21.50
CA LEU A 301 11.26 -0.74 -21.02
C LEU A 301 12.63 -0.53 -21.68
N GLU A 302 13.44 -1.58 -21.84
CA GLU A 302 14.73 -1.50 -22.54
C GLU A 302 14.54 -1.13 -24.02
N GLN A 303 13.54 -1.72 -24.68
CA GLN A 303 13.17 -1.35 -26.04
C GLN A 303 12.70 0.10 -26.11
N ARG A 304 12.01 0.60 -25.09
CA ARG A 304 11.57 1.99 -24.98
C ARG A 304 12.72 2.98 -24.74
N ALA A 305 13.74 2.56 -24.03
CA ALA A 305 14.91 3.36 -23.71
C ALA A 305 15.95 3.45 -24.84
N ARG A 306 15.84 2.62 -25.90
CA ARG A 306 16.82 2.55 -26.98
C ARG A 306 17.08 3.94 -27.60
N ASP A 307 18.36 4.26 -27.74
CA ASP A 307 18.90 5.52 -28.28
C ASP A 307 18.69 6.78 -27.43
N LEU A 308 17.99 6.68 -26.30
CA LEU A 308 17.79 7.76 -25.34
C LEU A 308 18.93 7.80 -24.29
N PRO A 309 19.18 8.95 -23.65
CA PRO A 309 20.14 9.06 -22.53
C PRO A 309 19.53 8.50 -21.23
N VAL A 310 19.29 7.19 -21.19
CA VAL A 310 18.66 6.48 -20.06
C VAL A 310 19.60 5.41 -19.51
N THR A 311 19.76 5.37 -18.19
CA THR A 311 20.51 4.34 -17.47
C THR A 311 19.60 3.57 -16.53
N PHE A 312 19.55 2.24 -16.65
CA PHE A 312 18.92 1.37 -15.66
C PHE A 312 19.98 0.96 -14.63
N ALA A 313 19.91 1.52 -13.42
CA ALA A 313 20.86 1.23 -12.34
C ALA A 313 20.57 -0.12 -11.66
N GLY A 314 19.34 -0.63 -11.78
CA GLY A 314 18.92 -1.86 -11.11
C GLY A 314 18.70 -1.66 -9.61
N ARG A 315 18.90 -2.70 -8.81
CA ARG A 315 18.79 -2.61 -7.35
C ARG A 315 19.79 -1.59 -6.81
N TYR A 316 19.35 -0.77 -5.87
CA TYR A 316 20.13 0.34 -5.33
C TYR A 316 20.07 0.39 -3.81
N GLU A 317 21.09 0.99 -3.23
CA GLU A 317 21.16 1.45 -1.85
C GLU A 317 20.95 2.97 -1.80
N TRP A 318 20.55 3.49 -0.64
CA TRP A 318 20.03 4.85 -0.51
C TRP A 318 21.13 5.89 -0.60
N GLU A 319 22.34 5.53 -0.20
CA GLU A 319 23.55 6.33 -0.33
C GLU A 319 23.87 6.62 -1.81
N GLU A 320 23.47 5.72 -2.73
CA GLU A 320 23.63 5.92 -4.17
C GLU A 320 22.77 7.08 -4.67
N LEU A 321 21.53 7.22 -4.15
CA LEU A 321 20.64 8.34 -4.50
C LEU A 321 21.26 9.69 -4.11
N ALA A 322 21.81 9.78 -2.90
CA ALA A 322 22.45 11.00 -2.40
C ALA A 322 23.73 11.35 -3.18
N ALA A 323 24.51 10.34 -3.60
CA ALA A 323 25.76 10.52 -4.31
C ALA A 323 25.60 10.84 -5.80
N HIS A 324 24.48 10.44 -6.42
CA HIS A 324 24.23 10.61 -7.86
C HIS A 324 24.07 12.08 -8.28
N GLY A 325 23.70 12.94 -7.34
CA GLY A 325 23.49 14.38 -7.58
C GLY A 325 22.23 14.64 -8.41
N ILE A 326 21.13 13.96 -8.09
CA ILE A 326 19.85 14.11 -8.80
C ILE A 326 19.37 15.57 -8.73
N ASP A 327 18.96 16.13 -9.87
CA ASP A 327 18.46 17.51 -9.96
C ASP A 327 16.92 17.58 -9.84
N LEU A 328 16.23 16.56 -10.35
CA LEU A 328 14.78 16.38 -10.35
C LEU A 328 14.44 14.89 -10.19
N ALA A 329 13.54 14.57 -9.26
CA ALA A 329 12.93 13.25 -9.14
C ALA A 329 11.69 13.16 -10.04
N THR A 330 11.34 11.98 -10.53
CA THR A 330 10.08 11.78 -11.25
C THR A 330 9.40 10.46 -10.90
N PHE A 331 8.11 10.54 -10.60
CA PHE A 331 7.27 9.39 -10.23
C PHE A 331 5.93 9.48 -10.96
N PRO A 332 5.87 9.04 -12.24
CA PRO A 332 4.69 9.19 -13.07
C PRO A 332 3.69 8.04 -12.87
N SER A 333 3.39 7.70 -11.62
CA SER A 333 2.50 6.58 -11.28
C SER A 333 1.17 6.69 -12.01
N THR A 334 0.74 5.58 -12.61
CA THR A 334 -0.47 5.51 -13.43
C THR A 334 -1.70 5.12 -12.62
N CYS A 335 -1.53 4.59 -11.40
CA CYS A 335 -2.60 4.37 -10.45
C CYS A 335 -2.53 5.35 -9.28
N PHE A 336 -3.59 5.38 -8.47
CA PHE A 336 -3.59 6.12 -7.20
C PHE A 336 -2.49 5.62 -6.26
N GLU A 337 -1.61 6.55 -5.86
CA GLU A 337 -0.71 6.33 -4.72
C GLU A 337 -1.43 6.68 -3.42
N THR A 338 -1.20 5.90 -2.37
CA THR A 338 -1.79 6.11 -1.03
C THR A 338 -0.91 6.94 -0.10
N TYR A 339 0.41 6.89 -0.32
CA TYR A 339 1.38 7.71 0.40
C TYR A 339 2.61 7.99 -0.46
N GLY A 340 3.40 6.96 -0.77
CA GLY A 340 4.60 7.03 -1.60
C GLY A 340 5.83 7.59 -0.87
N PHE A 341 6.56 6.74 -0.16
CA PHE A 341 7.79 7.10 0.57
C PHE A 341 8.90 7.69 -0.32
N VAL A 342 8.82 7.49 -1.64
CA VAL A 342 9.73 8.11 -2.62
C VAL A 342 9.67 9.64 -2.59
N LEU A 343 8.55 10.23 -2.18
CA LEU A 343 8.46 11.68 -1.93
C LEU A 343 9.17 12.10 -0.65
N ASP A 344 9.07 11.32 0.44
CA ASP A 344 9.88 11.58 1.65
C ASP A 344 11.36 11.53 1.30
N GLU A 345 11.75 10.54 0.50
CA GLU A 345 13.13 10.39 0.03
C GLU A 345 13.60 11.63 -0.76
N ALA A 346 12.76 12.12 -1.68
CA ALA A 346 13.07 13.30 -2.48
C ALA A 346 13.16 14.57 -1.62
N PHE A 347 12.21 14.76 -0.69
CA PHE A 347 12.17 15.95 0.18
C PHE A 347 13.33 16.00 1.16
N GLU A 348 13.72 14.87 1.74
CA GLU A 348 14.91 14.80 2.60
C GLU A 348 16.20 15.12 1.87
N LEU A 349 16.31 14.71 0.61
CA LEU A 349 17.45 15.06 -0.25
C LEU A 349 17.35 16.50 -0.80
N GLY A 350 16.25 17.20 -0.55
CA GLY A 350 15.98 18.53 -1.11
C GLY A 350 15.90 18.52 -2.64
N ILE A 351 15.35 17.44 -3.20
CA ILE A 351 15.16 17.20 -4.63
C ILE A 351 13.67 17.46 -4.97
N PRO A 352 13.35 18.43 -5.85
CA PRO A 352 11.99 18.59 -6.36
C PRO A 352 11.52 17.32 -7.06
N ALA A 353 10.21 17.08 -7.08
CA ALA A 353 9.66 15.94 -7.81
C ALA A 353 8.64 16.36 -8.89
N LEU A 354 8.66 15.65 -10.02
CA LEU A 354 7.67 15.72 -11.09
C LEU A 354 6.82 14.44 -11.03
N VAL A 355 5.59 14.57 -10.56
CA VAL A 355 4.70 13.44 -10.25
C VAL A 355 3.35 13.58 -10.93
N THR A 356 2.58 12.51 -10.95
CA THR A 356 1.22 12.53 -11.48
C THR A 356 0.22 13.18 -10.51
N ASP A 357 -0.78 13.86 -11.06
CA ASP A 357 -1.87 14.53 -10.33
C ASP A 357 -2.92 13.53 -9.84
N VAL A 358 -2.48 12.56 -9.04
CA VAL A 358 -3.33 11.49 -8.51
C VAL A 358 -3.01 11.17 -7.06
N GLY A 359 -4.06 10.98 -6.27
CA GLY A 359 -3.98 10.44 -4.92
C GLY A 359 -3.03 11.23 -4.00
N ALA A 360 -2.22 10.50 -3.25
CA ALA A 360 -1.27 11.05 -2.30
C ALA A 360 -0.19 11.93 -2.93
N PHE A 361 0.18 11.69 -4.20
CA PHE A 361 1.20 12.51 -4.85
C PHE A 361 0.72 13.94 -5.07
N ALA A 362 -0.50 14.12 -5.60
CA ALA A 362 -1.14 15.43 -5.73
C ALA A 362 -1.29 16.14 -4.38
N GLU A 363 -1.69 15.40 -3.34
CA GLU A 363 -1.88 15.94 -2.00
C GLU A 363 -0.57 16.40 -1.34
N ARG A 364 0.52 15.65 -1.53
CA ARG A 364 1.79 15.83 -0.80
C ARG A 364 2.81 16.71 -1.51
N ILE A 365 2.76 16.83 -2.84
CA ILE A 365 3.82 17.53 -3.58
C ILE A 365 3.83 19.04 -3.31
N HIS A 366 2.66 19.63 -3.01
CA HIS A 366 2.47 21.07 -2.78
C HIS A 366 3.22 21.93 -3.82
N ALA A 367 3.98 22.93 -3.37
CA ALA A 367 4.83 23.77 -4.23
C ALA A 367 6.27 23.23 -4.38
N ALA A 368 6.57 22.05 -3.82
CA ALA A 368 7.90 21.43 -3.85
C ALA A 368 8.20 20.66 -5.14
N GLY A 369 7.34 20.77 -6.15
CA GLY A 369 7.46 20.02 -7.38
C GLY A 369 6.43 20.41 -8.44
N PHE A 370 6.14 19.46 -9.33
CA PHE A 370 5.31 19.66 -10.51
C PHE A 370 4.35 18.50 -10.69
N LEU A 371 3.15 18.83 -11.18
CA LEU A 371 2.08 17.88 -11.43
C LEU A 371 1.81 17.75 -12.93
N VAL A 372 1.57 16.52 -13.37
CA VAL A 372 1.11 16.19 -14.73
C VAL A 372 -0.04 15.18 -14.67
N PRO A 373 -0.93 15.15 -15.66
CA PRO A 373 -1.94 14.10 -15.75
C PRO A 373 -1.30 12.70 -15.81
N PRO A 374 -1.93 11.68 -15.20
CA PRO A 374 -1.49 10.28 -15.37
C PRO A 374 -1.69 9.81 -16.82
N HIS A 375 -0.90 8.83 -17.25
CA HIS A 375 -0.92 8.27 -18.62
C HIS A 375 -0.64 9.27 -19.75
N ASP A 376 -0.14 10.48 -19.45
CA ASP A 376 0.10 11.52 -20.44
C ASP A 376 1.60 11.80 -20.64
N ALA A 377 2.20 11.05 -21.56
CA ALA A 377 3.60 11.22 -21.94
C ALA A 377 3.89 12.59 -22.56
N VAL A 378 2.92 13.22 -23.22
CA VAL A 378 3.10 14.54 -23.85
C VAL A 378 3.14 15.62 -22.78
N ALA A 379 2.21 15.61 -21.82
CA ALA A 379 2.22 16.55 -20.70
C ALA A 379 3.49 16.40 -19.84
N LEU A 380 3.97 15.15 -19.65
CA LEU A 380 5.24 14.90 -18.96
C LEU A 380 6.43 15.48 -19.74
N ALA A 381 6.46 15.32 -21.07
CA ALA A 381 7.48 15.93 -21.92
C ALA A 381 7.43 17.45 -21.89
N ASP A 382 6.24 18.05 -21.95
CA ASP A 382 6.02 19.51 -21.88
C ASP A 382 6.53 20.08 -20.54
N ALA A 383 6.28 19.37 -19.44
CA ALA A 383 6.79 19.76 -18.12
C ALA A 383 8.32 19.72 -18.06
N LEU A 384 8.95 18.66 -18.58
CA LEU A 384 10.41 18.54 -18.65
C LEU A 384 11.02 19.62 -19.56
N GLU A 385 10.41 19.90 -20.70
CA GLU A 385 10.82 20.96 -21.63
C GLU A 385 10.84 22.32 -20.94
N ARG A 386 9.77 22.64 -20.21
CA ARG A 386 9.65 23.90 -19.45
C ARG A 386 10.74 24.01 -18.37
N ILE A 387 11.06 22.91 -17.69
CA ILE A 387 12.13 22.87 -16.67
C ILE A 387 13.51 23.06 -17.31
N LEU A 388 13.76 22.47 -18.48
CA LEU A 388 15.00 22.67 -19.24
C LEU A 388 15.17 24.12 -19.71
N GLN A 389 14.07 24.79 -20.05
CA GLN A 389 14.07 26.19 -20.50
C GLN A 389 14.20 27.19 -19.34
N ASP A 390 13.64 26.89 -18.17
CA ASP A 390 13.71 27.73 -16.97
C ASP A 390 14.19 26.92 -15.74
N PRO A 391 15.51 26.77 -15.55
CA PRO A 391 16.06 26.08 -14.38
C PRO A 391 15.68 26.73 -13.03
N THR A 392 15.26 28.00 -13.02
CA THR A 392 14.82 28.68 -11.78
C THR A 392 13.55 28.07 -11.20
N LEU A 393 12.79 27.29 -12.00
CA LEU A 393 11.67 26.49 -11.51
C LEU A 393 12.12 25.49 -10.44
N LEU A 394 13.28 24.84 -10.62
CA LEU A 394 13.80 23.89 -9.65
C LEU A 394 14.22 24.60 -8.36
N GLU A 395 14.80 25.80 -8.46
CA GLU A 395 15.19 26.60 -7.29
C GLU A 395 13.97 27.00 -6.46
N ARG A 396 12.89 27.46 -7.12
CA ARG A 396 11.61 27.78 -6.45
C ARG A 396 10.99 26.57 -5.77
N ALA A 397 11.02 25.41 -6.43
CA ALA A 397 10.50 24.17 -5.86
C ALA A 397 11.32 23.73 -4.64
N ARG A 398 12.66 23.81 -4.72
CA ARG A 398 13.56 23.51 -3.58
C ARG A 398 13.32 24.44 -2.38
N ALA A 399 13.01 25.70 -2.62
CA ALA A 399 12.70 26.66 -1.56
C ALA A 399 11.35 26.39 -0.88
N SER A 400 10.52 25.51 -1.45
CA SER A 400 9.15 25.22 -1.00
C SER A 400 8.98 23.81 -0.43
N MET A 401 10.09 23.15 -0.03
CA MET A 401 10.06 21.80 0.55
C MET A 401 9.17 21.76 1.80
N PRO A 402 8.31 20.73 1.93
CA PRO A 402 7.42 20.62 3.09
C PRO A 402 8.19 20.20 4.35
N GLU A 403 7.49 20.22 5.49
CA GLU A 403 8.00 19.57 6.70
C GLU A 403 8.15 18.06 6.45
N LEU A 404 9.25 17.50 6.97
CA LEU A 404 9.52 16.07 6.84
C LEU A 404 8.54 15.24 7.68
N SER A 405 8.24 14.05 7.18
CA SER A 405 7.41 13.08 7.88
C SER A 405 8.04 12.66 9.22
N PRO A 406 7.22 12.27 10.22
CA PRO A 406 7.71 11.86 11.53
C PRO A 406 8.66 10.67 11.43
N THR A 407 9.65 10.58 12.33
CA THR A 407 10.41 9.32 12.52
C THR A 407 9.46 8.17 12.85
N PRO A 408 9.91 6.91 12.69
CA PRO A 408 9.17 5.77 13.22
C PRO A 408 8.97 5.87 14.73
N LEU A 409 9.91 6.45 15.47
CA LEU A 409 9.80 6.63 16.93
C LEU A 409 8.76 7.67 17.33
N GLU A 410 8.71 8.82 16.65
CA GLU A 410 7.68 9.84 16.84
C GLU A 410 6.31 9.30 16.45
N HIS A 411 6.23 8.61 15.31
CA HIS A 411 5.01 7.99 14.83
C HIS A 411 4.51 6.90 15.80
N ALA A 412 5.38 6.03 16.32
CA ALA A 412 5.01 5.02 17.31
C ALA A 412 4.45 5.64 18.61
N ARG A 413 4.98 6.80 19.04
CA ARG A 413 4.41 7.55 20.18
C ARG A 413 3.02 8.09 19.88
N ARG A 414 2.77 8.60 18.66
CA ARG A 414 1.44 9.04 18.22
C ARG A 414 0.46 7.88 18.14
N LEU A 415 0.91 6.74 17.58
CA LEU A 415 0.11 5.51 17.50
C LEU A 415 -0.32 4.97 18.86
N ARG A 416 0.48 5.13 19.92
CA ARG A 416 0.07 4.75 21.27
C ARG A 416 -1.25 5.41 21.70
N SER A 417 -1.42 6.70 21.40
CA SER A 417 -2.69 7.40 21.67
C SER A 417 -3.83 6.88 20.81
N HIS A 418 -3.56 6.50 19.55
CA HIS A 418 -4.55 5.86 18.69
C HIS A 418 -4.94 4.46 19.20
N TYR A 419 -3.99 3.69 19.76
CA TYR A 419 -4.27 2.39 20.37
C TYR A 419 -5.13 2.52 21.62
N GLU A 420 -4.82 3.48 22.49
CA GLU A 420 -5.63 3.78 23.68
C GLU A 420 -7.06 4.17 23.28
N ALA A 421 -7.21 5.05 22.28
CA ALA A 421 -8.51 5.43 21.75
C ALA A 421 -9.27 4.25 21.13
N ALA A 422 -8.60 3.40 20.36
CA ALA A 422 -9.20 2.21 19.74
C ALA A 422 -9.69 1.21 20.79
N ARG A 423 -8.91 1.01 21.86
CA ARG A 423 -9.27 0.11 22.96
C ARG A 423 -10.48 0.62 23.74
N SER A 424 -10.61 1.93 23.90
CA SER A 424 -11.73 2.57 24.59
C SER A 424 -12.96 2.84 23.71
N ALA A 425 -12.89 2.56 22.41
CA ALA A 425 -14.00 2.80 21.49
C ALA A 425 -15.23 1.93 21.85
N PRO A 426 -16.46 2.46 21.74
CA PRO A 426 -17.68 1.70 22.00
C PRO A 426 -17.74 0.40 21.21
N GLN A 427 -18.22 -0.65 21.85
CA GLN A 427 -18.46 -1.93 21.18
C GLN A 427 -19.80 -1.89 20.46
N SER A 428 -19.80 -2.24 19.19
CA SER A 428 -21.01 -2.60 18.44
C SER A 428 -20.85 -4.05 17.96
N SER A 429 -21.93 -4.82 18.02
CA SER A 429 -21.93 -6.17 17.46
C SER A 429 -22.07 -6.06 15.95
N PRO A 430 -21.06 -6.48 15.15
CA PRO A 430 -21.17 -6.45 13.71
C PRO A 430 -22.23 -7.45 13.23
N PRO A 431 -22.93 -7.14 12.11
CA PRO A 431 -23.85 -8.09 11.51
C PRO A 431 -23.10 -9.38 11.10
N SER A 432 -23.80 -10.53 11.16
CA SER A 432 -23.31 -11.77 10.55
C SER A 432 -23.45 -11.67 9.03
N LEU A 433 -22.51 -12.28 8.31
CA LEU A 433 -22.53 -12.42 6.85
C LEU A 433 -22.59 -13.90 6.43
N ASP A 434 -22.94 -14.80 7.36
CA ASP A 434 -22.96 -16.25 7.13
C ASP A 434 -24.02 -16.62 6.07
N ALA A 435 -25.15 -15.92 6.05
CA ALA A 435 -26.18 -16.12 5.04
C ALA A 435 -25.67 -15.78 3.62
N GLN A 436 -24.99 -14.64 3.44
CA GLN A 436 -24.37 -14.28 2.16
C GLN A 436 -23.27 -15.28 1.76
N ARG A 437 -22.45 -15.72 2.72
CA ARG A 437 -21.39 -16.73 2.49
C ARG A 437 -21.98 -18.06 2.02
N ASN A 438 -23.02 -18.55 2.68
CA ASN A 438 -23.71 -19.79 2.31
C ASN A 438 -24.35 -19.69 0.92
N ALA A 439 -25.00 -18.57 0.61
CA ALA A 439 -25.59 -18.34 -0.71
C ALA A 439 -24.53 -18.38 -1.83
N LEU A 440 -23.36 -17.76 -1.60
CA LEU A 440 -22.24 -17.80 -2.55
C LEU A 440 -21.66 -19.22 -2.70
N ALA A 441 -21.53 -19.98 -1.61
CA ALA A 441 -21.07 -21.37 -1.65
C ALA A 441 -22.05 -22.25 -2.46
N GLU A 442 -23.35 -22.09 -2.27
CA GLU A 442 -24.36 -22.83 -3.05
C GLU A 442 -24.34 -22.50 -4.55
N LEU A 443 -23.99 -21.26 -4.93
CA LEU A 443 -23.78 -20.89 -6.34
C LEU A 443 -22.55 -21.59 -6.92
N ARG A 444 -21.46 -21.67 -6.15
CA ARG A 444 -20.22 -22.36 -6.54
C ARG A 444 -20.41 -23.86 -6.72
N ASP A 445 -21.08 -24.52 -5.78
CA ASP A 445 -21.36 -25.97 -5.87
C ASP A 445 -22.26 -26.33 -7.06
N ARG A 446 -23.11 -25.39 -7.49
CA ARG A 446 -23.90 -25.54 -8.73
C ARG A 446 -23.01 -25.41 -9.97
N GLY A 447 -22.04 -24.50 -9.97
CA GLY A 447 -21.08 -24.30 -11.07
C GLY A 447 -19.98 -25.36 -11.15
N ASP A 448 -19.56 -25.96 -10.03
CA ASP A 448 -18.49 -26.98 -9.96
C ASP A 448 -18.83 -28.27 -10.72
N ARG A 449 -20.11 -28.54 -10.98
CA ARG A 449 -20.55 -29.72 -11.77
C ARG A 449 -20.09 -29.69 -13.24
N ASP A 450 -19.66 -28.53 -13.75
CA ASP A 450 -19.19 -28.34 -15.12
C ASP A 450 -17.68 -27.94 -15.19
N ARG A 451 -16.93 -27.97 -14.09
CA ARG A 451 -15.52 -27.50 -14.06
C ARG A 451 -14.50 -28.58 -14.43
N ALA A 452 -13.71 -28.33 -15.47
CA ALA A 452 -12.42 -29.02 -15.65
C ALA A 452 -11.41 -28.52 -14.60
N PRO A 453 -10.49 -29.37 -14.09
CA PRO A 453 -9.54 -28.96 -13.06
C PRO A 453 -8.64 -27.82 -13.56
N LEU A 454 -8.47 -26.81 -12.71
CA LEU A 454 -7.64 -25.62 -12.93
C LEU A 454 -6.21 -26.05 -13.32
N GLN A 455 -5.82 -25.78 -14.57
CA GLN A 455 -4.40 -25.75 -14.92
C GLN A 455 -3.79 -24.47 -14.35
N ARG A 456 -2.84 -24.66 -13.44
CA ARG A 456 -1.77 -23.76 -12.94
C ARG A 456 -2.01 -22.25 -13.09
N GLY A 457 -2.00 -21.59 -11.93
CA GLY A 457 -2.13 -20.15 -11.78
C GLY A 457 -1.21 -19.35 -12.70
N PHE A 458 -1.76 -18.24 -13.19
CA PHE A 458 -0.95 -17.16 -13.72
C PHE A 458 0.00 -16.69 -12.63
N THR A 459 1.29 -16.77 -12.92
CA THR A 459 2.29 -15.89 -12.31
C THR A 459 2.00 -14.48 -12.80
N ASP A 460 1.89 -13.54 -11.85
CA ASP A 460 1.87 -12.10 -12.08
C ASP A 460 2.93 -11.63 -13.10
#